data_AF-A0A7J4PSQ3-F1
#
_entry.id   AF-A0A7J4PSQ3-F1
#
_cell.length_a   1.000
_cell.length_b   1.000
_cell.length_c   1.000
_cell.angle_alpha   90.00
_cell.angle_beta   90.00
_cell.angle_gamma   90.00
#
_symmetry.space_group_name_H-M   'P 1'
#
loop_
_entity.id
_entity.type
_entity.pdbx_description
1 polymer ?
#
loop_
_entity_poly.entity_id
_entity_poly.type
_entity_poly.pdbx_seq_one_letter_code
_entity_poly.pdbx_strand_id
1 'polypeptide(L)'
;MADAEIENKEELAGLYDLAIPIGMPLSVVHELVDRFELEPVQRNAKIGLLDDETEEMEILVLRGDLETVKAAEKYMFEALDRRVARWDKNERSDRYKEMYDKNAEKRKQIVKERIADRKDEPLDLSI
;
A
#
# COMPACT_ATOMS: atom_id res chain seq x y z
N MET A 1 3.95 27.46 -19.06
CA MET A 1 2.75 28.28 -18.80
C MET A 1 1.60 27.40 -19.22
N ALA A 2 1.03 26.66 -18.27
CA ALA A 2 -0.15 25.84 -18.53
C ALA A 2 -1.33 26.63 -18.00
N ASP A 3 -2.27 26.89 -18.88
CA ASP A 3 -3.46 27.67 -18.64
C ASP A 3 -4.26 27.03 -17.50
N ALA A 4 -4.22 27.65 -16.32
CA ALA A 4 -5.29 27.45 -15.35
C ALA A 4 -6.52 28.09 -15.98
N GLU A 5 -7.23 27.32 -16.81
CA GLU A 5 -8.55 27.67 -17.31
C GLU A 5 -9.35 28.15 -16.11
N ILE A 6 -9.77 29.42 -16.14
CA ILE A 6 -10.64 29.99 -15.11
C ILE A 6 -11.97 29.28 -15.30
N GLU A 7 -12.14 28.15 -14.60
CA GLU A 7 -13.34 27.32 -14.66
C GLU A 7 -14.56 28.16 -14.33
N ASN A 8 -15.60 28.08 -15.16
CA ASN A 8 -16.80 28.88 -14.99
C ASN A 8 -17.58 28.37 -13.77
N LYS A 9 -17.98 29.28 -12.88
CA LYS A 9 -18.74 28.97 -11.67
C LYS A 9 -20.08 28.26 -11.95
N GLU A 10 -20.68 28.53 -13.11
CA GLU A 10 -21.92 27.86 -13.53
C GLU A 10 -21.68 26.39 -13.92
N GLU A 11 -20.53 26.07 -14.53
CA GLU A 11 -20.16 24.70 -14.92
C GLU A 11 -19.76 23.85 -13.70
N LEU A 12 -19.26 24.50 -12.64
CA LEU A 12 -18.93 23.85 -11.38
C LEU A 12 -20.14 23.64 -10.45
N ALA A 13 -21.32 24.15 -10.82
CA ALA A 13 -22.51 24.04 -9.97
C ALA A 13 -22.93 22.57 -9.80
N GLY A 14 -22.86 22.06 -8.57
CA GLY A 14 -23.22 20.68 -8.25
C GLY A 14 -22.08 19.67 -8.38
N LEU A 15 -20.88 20.13 -8.76
CA LEU A 15 -19.67 19.31 -8.75
C LEU A 15 -18.88 19.51 -7.45
N TYR A 16 -18.24 18.44 -7.02
CA TYR A 16 -17.47 18.35 -5.79
C TYR A 16 -16.13 17.68 -6.07
N ASP A 17 -15.10 18.13 -5.38
CA ASP A 17 -13.73 17.62 -5.52
C ASP A 17 -13.41 16.69 -4.34
N LEU A 18 -13.05 15.44 -4.62
CA LEU A 18 -12.44 14.52 -3.66
C LEU A 18 -10.92 14.74 -3.67
N ALA A 19 -10.38 15.36 -2.62
CA ALA A 19 -8.94 15.55 -2.48
C ALA A 19 -8.23 14.21 -2.26
N ILE A 20 -7.22 13.89 -3.08
CA ILE A 20 -6.45 12.66 -2.96
C ILE A 20 -5.26 12.89 -2.02
N PRO A 21 -5.17 12.16 -0.90
CA PRO A 21 -4.05 12.29 0.03
C PRO A 21 -2.70 11.99 -0.64
N ILE A 22 -1.68 12.76 -0.26
CA ILE A 22 -0.30 12.51 -0.67
C ILE A 22 0.11 11.11 -0.17
N GLY A 23 0.63 10.29 -1.08
CA GLY A 23 1.02 8.91 -0.77
C GLY A 23 -0.10 7.87 -0.96
N MET A 24 -1.29 8.28 -1.42
CA MET A 24 -2.32 7.33 -1.85
C MET A 24 -1.74 6.37 -2.91
N PRO A 25 -1.89 5.03 -2.76
CA PRO A 25 -1.39 4.10 -3.75
C PRO A 25 -2.05 4.35 -5.12
N LEU A 26 -1.24 4.45 -6.17
CA LEU A 26 -1.71 4.75 -7.53
C LEU A 26 -2.79 3.75 -8.02
N SER A 27 -2.71 2.48 -7.60
CA SER A 27 -3.73 1.47 -7.91
C SER A 27 -5.11 1.82 -7.34
N VAL A 28 -5.17 2.42 -6.14
CA VAL A 28 -6.43 2.87 -5.54
C VAL A 28 -6.98 4.08 -6.29
N VAL A 29 -6.10 5.01 -6.71
CA VAL A 29 -6.50 6.18 -7.52
C VAL A 29 -7.11 5.73 -8.85
N HIS A 30 -6.49 4.79 -9.57
CA HIS A 30 -7.07 4.23 -10.80
C HIS A 30 -8.40 3.54 -10.55
N GLU A 31 -8.52 2.74 -9.49
CA GLU A 31 -9.81 2.12 -9.14
C GLU A 31 -10.90 3.15 -8.84
N LEU A 32 -10.57 4.29 -8.21
CA LEU A 32 -11.53 5.36 -7.94
C LEU A 32 -12.03 6.00 -9.25
N VAL A 33 -11.11 6.35 -10.16
CA VAL A 33 -11.45 6.91 -11.48
C VAL A 33 -12.30 5.92 -12.28
N ASP A 34 -11.86 4.66 -12.39
CA ASP A 34 -12.52 3.67 -13.25
C ASP A 34 -13.89 3.24 -12.72
N ARG A 35 -14.07 3.16 -11.38
CA ARG A 35 -15.32 2.65 -10.78
C ARG A 35 -16.39 3.71 -10.62
N PHE A 36 -15.98 4.94 -10.37
CA PHE A 36 -16.88 6.04 -10.06
C PHE A 36 -16.95 7.08 -11.18
N GLU A 37 -16.24 6.85 -12.29
CA GLU A 37 -16.18 7.75 -13.46
C GLU A 37 -15.83 9.20 -13.08
N LEU A 38 -14.97 9.35 -12.06
CA LEU A 38 -14.56 10.67 -11.56
C LEU A 38 -13.49 11.28 -12.46
N GLU A 39 -13.58 12.59 -12.68
CA GLU A 39 -12.63 13.35 -13.48
C GLU A 39 -11.40 13.76 -12.66
N PRO A 40 -10.17 13.37 -13.05
CA PRO A 40 -8.96 13.81 -12.38
C PRO A 40 -8.62 15.26 -12.77
N VAL A 41 -8.54 16.14 -11.77
CA VAL A 41 -8.22 17.56 -11.95
C VAL A 41 -7.11 18.00 -11.00
N GLN A 42 -6.33 19.01 -11.38
CA GLN A 42 -5.33 19.63 -10.50
C GLN A 42 -5.91 20.87 -9.81
N ARG A 43 -5.64 21.02 -8.51
CA ARG A 43 -6.09 22.17 -7.71
C ARG A 43 -4.94 22.73 -6.88
N ASN A 44 -4.80 24.04 -6.86
CA ASN A 44 -3.96 24.71 -5.86
C ASN A 44 -4.68 24.68 -4.52
N ALA A 45 -4.07 24.04 -3.52
CA ALA A 45 -4.60 23.92 -2.18
C ALA A 45 -3.54 24.28 -1.15
N LYS A 46 -4.00 24.83 -0.03
CA LYS A 46 -3.16 25.07 1.15
C LYS A 46 -3.10 23.79 1.98
N ILE A 47 -1.92 23.19 2.10
CA ILE A 47 -1.70 21.96 2.87
C ILE A 47 -1.03 22.29 4.19
N GLY A 48 -1.52 21.65 5.26
CA GLY A 48 -0.88 21.70 6.58
C GLY A 48 0.37 20.83 6.62
N LEU A 49 1.46 21.42 7.11
CA LEU A 49 2.73 20.77 7.38
C LEU A 49 2.86 20.48 8.89
N LEU A 50 4.03 19.99 9.31
CA LEU A 50 4.39 19.91 10.72
C LEU A 50 4.55 21.34 11.30
N ASP A 51 4.42 21.47 12.62
CA ASP A 51 4.61 22.73 13.35
C ASP A 51 3.66 23.88 12.96
N ASP A 52 2.41 23.56 12.57
CA ASP A 52 1.36 24.51 12.15
C ASP A 52 1.72 25.35 10.91
N GLU A 53 2.76 24.97 10.18
CA GLU A 53 3.12 25.59 8.92
C GLU A 53 2.16 25.17 7.81
N THR A 54 2.05 26.00 6.78
CA THR A 54 1.21 25.71 5.63
C THR A 54 1.90 26.13 4.35
N GLU A 55 1.80 25.30 3.32
CA GLU A 55 2.31 25.58 1.99
C GLU A 55 1.18 25.51 0.95
N GLU A 56 1.25 26.37 -0.06
CA GLU A 56 0.41 26.25 -1.24
C GLU A 56 1.08 25.31 -2.24
N MET A 57 0.36 24.27 -2.65
CA MET A 57 0.82 23.37 -3.69
C MET A 57 -0.33 22.83 -4.52
N GLU A 58 0.02 22.36 -5.70
CA GLU A 58 -0.90 21.71 -6.61
C GLU A 58 -1.16 20.26 -6.17
N ILE A 59 -2.41 19.91 -5.95
CA ILE A 59 -2.87 18.59 -5.56
C ILE A 59 -3.76 17.96 -6.64
N LEU A 60 -3.76 16.63 -6.66
CA LEU A 60 -4.74 15.87 -7.43
C LEU A 60 -6.07 15.81 -6.67
N VAL A 61 -7.15 16.13 -7.36
CA VAL A 61 -8.52 15.89 -6.91
C VAL A 61 -9.27 15.06 -7.93
N LEU A 62 -10.29 14.32 -7.48
CA LEU A 62 -11.21 13.60 -8.35
C LEU A 62 -12.59 14.25 -8.26
N ARG A 63 -13.09 14.79 -9.38
CA ARG A 63 -14.33 15.56 -9.45
C ARG A 63 -15.52 14.72 -9.90
N GLY A 64 -16.66 14.95 -9.28
CA GLY A 64 -17.95 14.37 -9.67
C GLY A 64 -19.12 15.00 -8.93
N ASP A 65 -20.31 14.43 -9.05
CA ASP A 65 -21.46 14.84 -8.23
C ASP A 65 -21.29 14.40 -6.76
N LEU A 66 -22.06 15.02 -5.86
CA LEU A 66 -21.94 14.80 -4.41
C LEU A 66 -22.12 13.33 -3.98
N GLU A 67 -23.07 12.62 -4.59
CA GLU A 67 -23.37 11.24 -4.21
C GLU A 67 -22.24 10.31 -4.62
N THR A 68 -21.76 10.47 -5.85
CA THR A 68 -20.62 9.73 -6.39
C THR A 68 -19.34 10.02 -5.60
N VAL A 69 -19.06 11.29 -5.30
CA VAL A 69 -17.89 11.68 -4.50
C VAL A 69 -17.91 11.07 -3.10
N LYS A 70 -19.06 11.06 -2.42
CA LYS A 70 -19.19 10.42 -1.10
C LYS A 70 -19.04 8.90 -1.15
N ALA A 71 -19.56 8.26 -2.21
CA ALA A 71 -19.40 6.83 -2.41
C ALA A 71 -17.92 6.46 -2.66
N ALA A 72 -17.23 7.28 -3.47
CA ALA A 72 -15.81 7.15 -3.74
C ALA A 72 -14.95 7.39 -2.50
N GLU A 73 -15.25 8.41 -1.69
CA GLU A 73 -14.58 8.66 -0.40
C GLU A 73 -14.67 7.44 0.52
N LYS A 74 -15.86 6.88 0.68
CA LYS A 74 -16.05 5.66 1.48
C LYS A 74 -15.21 4.50 0.94
N TYR A 75 -15.24 4.27 -0.36
CA TYR A 75 -14.43 3.22 -1.00
C TYR A 75 -12.93 3.44 -0.79
N MET A 76 -12.46 4.69 -0.88
CA MET A 76 -11.06 5.06 -0.69
C MET A 76 -10.56 4.63 0.69
N PHE A 77 -11.31 4.92 1.76
CA PHE A 77 -10.97 4.46 3.11
C PHE A 77 -11.02 2.93 3.24
N GLU A 78 -12.05 2.27 2.69
CA GLU A 78 -12.11 0.80 2.71
C GLU A 78 -10.95 0.14 1.94
N ALA A 79 -10.48 0.75 0.86
CA ALA A 79 -9.33 0.29 0.08
C ALA A 79 -8.04 0.40 0.88
N LEU A 80 -7.87 1.49 1.63
CA LEU A 80 -6.77 1.66 2.58
C LEU A 80 -6.82 0.63 3.70
N ASP A 81 -7.97 0.40 4.32
CA ASP A 81 -8.13 -0.61 5.38
C ASP A 81 -7.77 -2.01 4.86
N ARG A 82 -8.22 -2.38 3.66
CA ARG A 82 -7.82 -3.64 3.02
C ARG A 82 -6.32 -3.72 2.78
N ARG A 83 -5.67 -2.59 2.47
CA ARG A 83 -4.22 -2.52 2.24
C ARG A 83 -3.46 -2.73 3.54
N VAL A 84 -3.85 -2.03 4.61
CA VAL A 84 -3.26 -2.15 5.95
C VAL A 84 -3.43 -3.56 6.48
N ALA A 85 -4.64 -4.12 6.39
CA ALA A 85 -4.90 -5.51 6.79
C ALA A 85 -4.06 -6.54 6.02
N ARG A 86 -3.68 -6.24 4.77
CA ARG A 86 -2.77 -7.10 4.00
C ARG A 86 -1.32 -6.99 4.50
N TRP A 87 -0.89 -5.81 4.94
CA TRP A 87 0.45 -5.64 5.52
C TRP A 87 0.60 -6.37 6.85
N ASP A 88 -0.44 -6.40 7.67
CA ASP A 88 -0.45 -7.17 8.93
C ASP A 88 -0.41 -8.68 8.70
N LYS A 89 -0.87 -9.15 7.54
CA LYS A 89 -0.72 -10.54 7.13
C LYS A 89 0.73 -10.78 6.71
N ASN A 90 1.49 -11.37 7.62
CA ASN A 90 2.90 -11.69 7.49
C ASN A 90 3.16 -12.86 6.51
N GLU A 91 2.51 -12.87 5.33
CA GLU A 91 2.54 -13.98 4.35
C GLU A 91 3.96 -14.38 3.91
N ARG A 92 4.93 -13.46 4.02
CA ARG A 92 6.34 -13.74 3.73
C ARG A 92 7.00 -14.51 4.88
N SER A 93 6.73 -14.14 6.12
CA SER A 93 7.18 -14.85 7.32
C SER A 93 6.50 -16.21 7.47
N ASP A 94 5.20 -16.28 7.18
CA ASP A 94 4.42 -17.51 7.34
C ASP A 94 4.80 -18.57 6.30
N ARG A 95 5.03 -18.18 5.03
CA ARG A 95 5.61 -19.08 4.02
C ARG A 95 7.01 -19.56 4.40
N TYR A 96 7.82 -18.68 4.99
CA TYR A 96 9.16 -19.05 5.45
C TYR A 96 9.08 -20.06 6.61
N LYS A 97 8.22 -19.81 7.62
CA LYS A 97 7.95 -20.78 8.70
C LYS A 97 7.52 -22.14 8.15
N GLU A 98 6.56 -22.16 7.23
CA GLU A 98 6.05 -23.41 6.66
C GLU A 98 7.14 -24.20 5.92
N MET A 99 8.02 -23.52 5.16
CA MET A 99 9.18 -24.16 4.51
C MET A 99 10.16 -24.76 5.52
N TYR A 100 10.36 -24.10 6.67
CA TYR A 100 11.21 -24.62 7.73
C TYR A 100 10.56 -25.79 8.46
N ASP A 101 9.25 -25.71 8.76
CA ASP A 101 8.53 -26.75 9.47
C ASP A 101 8.43 -28.04 8.62
N LYS A 102 8.12 -27.91 7.32
CA LYS A 102 8.06 -29.05 6.38
C LYS A 102 9.38 -29.81 6.26
N ASN A 103 10.50 -29.14 6.48
CA ASN A 103 11.84 -29.72 6.37
C ASN A 103 12.50 -29.97 7.74
N ALA A 104 11.78 -29.78 8.85
CA ALA A 104 12.34 -29.93 10.20
C ALA A 104 12.76 -31.39 10.49
N GLU A 105 11.92 -32.37 10.16
CA GLU A 105 12.21 -33.80 10.36
C GLU A 105 13.40 -34.29 9.51
N LYS A 106 13.44 -33.92 8.22
CA LYS A 106 14.57 -34.22 7.33
C LYS A 106 15.88 -33.65 7.85
N ARG A 107 15.85 -32.42 8.39
CA ARG A 107 17.04 -31.80 9.01
C ARG A 107 17.45 -32.51 10.30
N LYS A 108 16.49 -32.93 11.14
CA LYS A 108 16.81 -33.75 12.34
C LYS A 108 17.47 -35.08 11.96
N GLN A 109 17.03 -35.73 10.89
CA GLN A 109 17.65 -36.95 10.37
C GLN A 109 19.06 -36.70 9.84
N ILE A 110 19.25 -35.71 8.95
CA ILE A 110 20.56 -35.35 8.41
C ILE A 110 21.56 -34.97 9.52
N VAL A 111 21.10 -34.25 10.55
CA VAL A 111 21.94 -33.88 11.70
C VAL A 111 22.26 -35.11 12.55
N LYS A 112 21.31 -36.02 12.79
CA LYS A 112 21.58 -37.28 13.50
C LYS A 112 22.58 -38.16 12.75
N GLU A 113 22.42 -38.30 11.43
CA GLU A 113 23.34 -39.05 10.56
C GLU A 113 24.75 -38.43 10.61
N ARG A 114 24.89 -37.11 10.43
CA ARG A 114 26.20 -36.42 10.57
C ARG A 114 26.84 -36.50 11.96
N ILE A 115 26.04 -36.73 13.01
CA ILE A 115 26.54 -36.92 14.37
C ILE A 115 26.95 -38.38 14.58
N ALA A 116 26.26 -39.33 13.94
CA ALA A 116 26.62 -40.75 13.94
C ALA A 116 27.91 -40.98 13.14
N ASP A 117 28.02 -40.43 11.93
CA ASP A 117 29.22 -40.53 11.08
C ASP A 117 30.47 -39.98 11.79
N ARG A 118 30.32 -38.86 12.52
CA ARG A 118 31.41 -38.28 13.34
C ARG A 118 31.76 -39.08 14.60
N LYS A 119 30.91 -40.00 15.04
CA LYS A 119 31.21 -40.93 16.14
C LYS A 119 31.89 -42.20 15.65
N ASP A 120 31.67 -42.55 14.38
CA ASP A 120 32.28 -43.71 13.72
C ASP A 120 33.61 -43.37 13.02
N GLU A 121 33.94 -42.09 12.84
CA GLU A 121 35.30 -41.64 12.54
C GLU A 121 36.20 -41.80 13.78
N PRO A 122 37.25 -42.66 13.74
CA PRO A 122 38.22 -42.71 14.83
C PRO A 122 38.90 -41.34 14.95
N LEU A 123 38.90 -40.76 16.15
CA LEU A 123 39.69 -39.58 16.45
C LEU A 123 41.17 -39.93 16.24
N ASP A 124 41.71 -39.55 15.08
CA ASP A 124 43.14 -39.55 14.85
C ASP A 124 43.77 -38.46 15.73
N LEU A 125 44.16 -38.86 16.94
CA LEU A 125 44.92 -38.06 17.90
C LEU A 125 46.43 -38.26 17.67
N SER A 126 46.91 -38.16 16.44
CA SER A 126 48.34 -38.06 16.16
C SER A 126 48.77 -36.58 16.17
N ILE A 127 49.29 -36.14 17.33
CA ILE A 127 50.20 -34.99 17.47
C ILE A 127 51.61 -35.54 17.60
#